data_AF-A0A822CP06-F1
#
_entry.id   AF-A0A822CP06-F1
#
_cell.length_a   1.000
_cell.length_b   1.000
_cell.length_c   1.000
_cell.angle_alpha   90.00
_cell.angle_beta   90.00
_cell.angle_gamma   90.00
#
_symmetry.space_group_name_H-M   'P 1'
#
loop_
_entity.id
_entity.type
_entity.pdbx_description
1 polymer ?
#
loop_
_entity_poly.entity_id
_entity_poly.type
_entity_poly.pdbx_seq_one_letter_code
_entity_poly.pdbx_strand_id
1 'polypeptide(L)'
;FVLEQDQFGGGQLQIIRLSDVLQNLSLQTKEKLLKNKIQINIPEEFRKSSNIDHINVPILIDHDRIRYRYDIMLKENSVELNELNSIINSTEKYTPILNKYTMIILNNQTYLHARTKILDNRRHLLRIRFNRPLSYNIFSVYDQTKLLRTYLTFSNEFYDYFDSQHQYLYKILNLIVKQYSQPTGLGEEIRQTFQFNSKIHHILTQLNIHRSDFQIGTYRPDIIFGHGNLFKINGIYSFQPKMCEINTRFPFNGYFLSASLCSTDDQNRFSKKYSNLIETIIKLSKFDIKKPMFVLKSKEHGYDIHLFQQYWTKKYSQPCLFIDPKQLKVENEKLFDKTTNYSIEQFILELHQDEILQLSDEILEIIIKNNTNKYTRRISKILKYRSYKCTNFNRS
;
A
#
# COMPACT_ATOMS: atom_id res chain seq x y z
N PHE A 1 -1.29 19.05 8.40
CA PHE A 1 -0.29 19.55 7.44
C PHE A 1 -0.27 21.06 7.52
N VAL A 2 0.90 21.67 7.64
CA VAL A 2 1.07 23.13 7.78
C VAL A 2 1.27 23.72 6.39
N LEU A 3 0.31 24.52 5.92
CA LEU A 3 0.42 25.24 4.65
C LEU A 3 1.11 26.59 4.84
N GLU A 4 0.80 27.28 5.93
CA GLU A 4 1.49 28.51 6.34
C GLU A 4 1.85 28.42 7.82
N GLN A 5 3.11 28.72 8.12
CA GLN A 5 3.65 28.69 9.48
C GLN A 5 3.20 29.93 10.26
N ASP A 6 2.93 29.72 11.54
CA ASP A 6 2.61 30.81 12.48
C ASP A 6 3.76 31.81 12.61
N GLN A 7 3.46 33.11 12.48
CA GLN A 7 4.45 34.19 12.61
C GLN A 7 4.30 35.00 13.91
N PHE A 8 3.30 34.73 14.75
CA PHE A 8 2.94 35.59 15.89
C PHE A 8 2.93 34.84 17.24
N GLY A 9 3.47 33.63 17.31
CA GLY A 9 3.62 32.84 18.54
C GLY A 9 2.33 32.15 19.02
N GLY A 10 1.30 32.05 18.17
CA GLY A 10 0.00 31.47 18.51
C GLY A 10 -0.19 30.01 18.08
N GLY A 11 -1.33 29.42 18.43
CA GLY A 11 -1.84 28.13 17.92
C GLY A 11 -0.92 26.93 18.07
N GLN A 12 0.02 26.94 19.01
CA GLN A 12 1.00 25.89 19.22
C GLN A 12 0.28 24.57 19.52
N LEU A 13 0.67 23.49 18.83
CA LEU A 13 0.06 22.18 19.02
C LEU A 13 0.58 21.57 20.32
N GLN A 14 -0.33 21.13 21.17
CA GLN A 14 -0.02 20.41 22.40
C GLN A 14 -0.56 18.98 22.27
N ILE A 15 0.28 17.99 22.57
CA ILE A 15 -0.06 16.56 22.47
C ILE A 15 0.23 15.89 23.81
N ILE A 16 -0.70 15.06 24.27
CA ILE A 16 -0.56 14.23 25.46
C ILE A 16 -0.95 12.79 25.07
N ARG A 17 -0.16 11.80 25.51
CA ARG A 17 -0.52 10.39 25.34
C ARG A 17 -1.58 10.03 26.38
N LEU A 18 -2.66 9.39 25.94
CA LEU A 18 -3.77 9.08 26.83
C LEU A 18 -3.37 8.14 27.97
N SER A 19 -2.44 7.20 27.75
CA SER A 19 -1.95 6.32 28.82
C SER A 19 -1.44 7.08 30.03
N ASP A 20 -0.78 8.21 29.81
CA ASP A 20 -0.11 8.97 30.87
C ASP A 20 -1.15 9.71 31.71
N VAL A 21 -2.28 10.08 31.11
CA VAL A 21 -3.46 10.60 31.82
C VAL A 21 -4.18 9.48 32.56
N LEU A 22 -4.45 8.36 31.88
CA LEU A 22 -5.22 7.26 32.45
C LEU A 22 -4.50 6.60 33.63
N GLN A 23 -3.18 6.45 33.62
CA GLN A 23 -2.45 5.86 34.74
C GLN A 23 -2.62 6.64 36.05
N ASN A 24 -2.83 7.95 35.96
CA ASN A 24 -2.98 8.85 37.11
C ASN A 24 -4.43 9.04 37.56
N LEU A 25 -5.42 8.55 36.80
CA LEU A 25 -6.83 8.59 37.18
C LEU A 25 -7.17 7.51 38.20
N SER A 26 -7.96 7.88 39.21
CA SER A 26 -8.57 6.95 40.16
C SER A 26 -9.46 5.92 39.44
N LEU A 27 -9.54 4.71 40.00
CA LEU A 27 -10.38 3.64 39.46
C LEU A 27 -11.86 4.05 39.41
N GLN A 28 -12.33 4.72 40.46
CA GLN A 28 -13.70 5.23 40.54
C GLN A 28 -14.01 6.21 39.41
N THR A 29 -13.10 7.12 39.11
CA THR A 29 -13.27 8.09 38.02
C THR A 29 -13.26 7.39 36.66
N LYS A 30 -12.37 6.42 36.41
CA LYS A 30 -12.39 5.64 35.16
C LYS A 30 -13.74 4.95 34.93
N GLU A 31 -14.26 4.28 35.95
CA GLU A 31 -15.55 3.58 35.85
C GLU A 31 -16.71 4.53 35.55
N LYS A 32 -16.73 5.69 36.21
CA LYS A 32 -17.77 6.69 35.98
C LYS A 32 -17.64 7.34 34.60
N LEU A 33 -16.43 7.65 34.14
CA LEU A 33 -16.19 8.19 32.80
C LEU A 33 -16.53 7.21 31.67
N LEU A 34 -16.49 5.90 31.94
CA LEU A 34 -16.92 4.82 31.04
C LEU A 34 -18.45 4.65 31.00
N LYS A 35 -19.12 4.78 32.15
CA LYS A 35 -20.55 4.49 32.28
C LYS A 35 -21.44 5.72 32.03
N ASN A 36 -21.05 6.87 32.56
CA ASN A 36 -21.89 8.07 32.56
C ASN A 36 -21.79 8.77 31.20
N LYS A 37 -22.96 9.02 30.60
CA LYS A 37 -23.06 9.81 29.38
C LYS A 37 -23.09 11.29 29.76
N ILE A 38 -22.20 12.07 29.16
CA ILE A 38 -22.23 13.52 29.28
C ILE A 38 -22.69 14.15 27.97
N GLN A 39 -23.26 15.34 28.07
CA GLN A 39 -23.69 16.11 26.91
C GLN A 39 -22.50 16.88 26.32
N ILE A 40 -22.21 16.59 25.05
CA ILE A 40 -21.18 17.25 24.25
C ILE A 40 -21.86 18.03 23.13
N ASN A 41 -21.72 19.36 23.14
CA ASN A 41 -22.27 20.21 22.10
C ASN A 41 -21.54 19.97 20.78
N ILE A 42 -22.30 19.91 19.67
CA ILE A 42 -21.73 19.84 18.34
C ILE A 42 -21.47 21.27 17.87
N PRO A 43 -20.19 21.65 17.64
CA PRO A 43 -19.86 22.97 17.09
C PRO A 43 -20.55 23.20 15.75
N GLU A 44 -20.88 24.45 15.45
CA GLU A 44 -21.62 24.82 14.23
C GLU A 44 -20.93 24.28 12.96
N GLU A 45 -19.60 24.30 12.92
CA GLU A 45 -18.81 23.79 11.79
C GLU A 45 -18.92 22.27 11.58
N PHE A 46 -19.49 21.54 12.54
CA PHE A 46 -19.69 20.09 12.47
C PHE A 46 -21.16 19.67 12.47
N ARG A 47 -22.10 20.62 12.53
CA ARG A 47 -23.52 20.32 12.38
C ARG A 47 -23.78 19.88 10.95
N LYS A 48 -24.27 18.65 10.80
CA LYS A 48 -24.84 18.20 9.52
C LYS A 48 -26.23 18.86 9.37
N SER A 49 -26.85 18.75 8.19
CA SER A 49 -28.22 19.21 7.92
C SER A 49 -29.33 18.63 8.82
N SER A 50 -28.97 17.80 9.81
CA SER A 50 -29.82 17.36 10.91
C SER A 50 -29.83 18.40 12.05
N ASN A 51 -31.00 18.70 12.62
CA ASN A 51 -31.20 19.59 13.80
C ASN A 51 -30.63 19.04 15.13
N ILE A 52 -29.53 18.29 15.10
CA ILE A 52 -28.87 17.75 16.28
C ILE A 52 -27.76 18.72 16.68
N ASP A 53 -27.92 19.36 17.84
CA ASP A 53 -26.99 20.35 18.40
C ASP A 53 -26.08 19.77 19.50
N HIS A 54 -26.38 18.57 20.00
CA HIS A 54 -25.59 17.89 21.02
C HIS A 54 -25.61 16.35 20.87
N ILE A 55 -24.67 15.67 21.53
CA ILE A 55 -24.65 14.21 21.69
C ILE A 55 -24.49 13.84 23.16
N ASN A 56 -25.14 12.75 23.59
CA ASN A 56 -24.99 12.20 24.94
C ASN A 56 -24.19 10.89 24.88
N VAL A 57 -22.91 10.95 25.25
CA VAL A 57 -21.96 9.85 25.10
C VAL A 57 -21.00 9.79 26.29
N PRO A 58 -20.48 8.61 26.64
CA PRO A 58 -19.44 8.52 27.66
C PRO A 58 -18.14 9.17 27.16
N ILE A 59 -17.32 9.65 28.12
CA ILE A 59 -16.03 10.28 27.81
C ILE A 59 -15.01 9.20 27.46
N LEU A 60 -14.95 8.13 28.24
CA LEU A 60 -14.17 6.95 27.90
C LEU A 60 -15.05 6.00 27.10
N ILE A 61 -14.53 5.54 25.96
CA ILE A 61 -15.24 4.58 25.10
C ILE A 61 -14.91 3.16 25.53
N ASP A 62 -13.69 2.95 26.02
CA ASP A 62 -13.13 1.74 26.62
C ASP A 62 -11.90 2.13 27.47
N HIS A 63 -11.08 1.15 27.87
CA HIS A 63 -9.95 1.37 28.76
C HIS A 63 -8.79 2.16 28.14
N ASP A 64 -8.76 2.41 26.83
CA ASP A 64 -7.65 3.06 26.14
C ASP A 64 -8.06 4.12 25.11
N ARG A 65 -9.35 4.47 25.02
CA ARG A 65 -9.85 5.50 24.10
C ARG A 65 -10.75 6.53 24.78
N ILE A 66 -10.56 7.79 24.37
CA ILE A 66 -11.27 8.93 24.94
C ILE A 66 -11.94 9.80 23.86
N ARG A 67 -13.07 10.41 24.22
CA ARG A 67 -13.70 11.53 23.51
C ARG A 67 -13.73 12.74 24.44
N TYR A 68 -12.71 13.57 24.32
CA TYR A 68 -12.55 14.74 25.19
C TYR A 68 -12.30 16.02 24.39
N ARG A 69 -13.10 17.06 24.67
CA ARG A 69 -12.95 18.39 24.11
C ARG A 69 -13.59 19.42 25.05
N TYR A 70 -12.74 20.01 25.90
CA TYR A 70 -13.13 20.85 27.03
C TYR A 70 -14.04 22.02 26.64
N ASP A 71 -13.81 22.67 25.50
CA ASP A 71 -14.54 23.86 25.05
C ASP A 71 -16.01 23.62 24.70
N ILE A 72 -16.41 22.36 24.46
CA ILE A 72 -17.76 22.00 23.98
C ILE A 72 -18.50 21.06 24.93
N MET A 73 -17.85 20.64 26.01
CA MET A 73 -18.51 19.94 27.09
C MET A 73 -19.31 20.97 27.89
N LEU A 74 -20.60 20.70 28.09
CA LEU A 74 -21.37 21.53 29.02
C LEU A 74 -20.69 21.45 30.40
N LYS A 75 -20.68 22.57 31.12
CA LYS A 75 -20.02 22.73 32.43
C LYS A 75 -20.73 21.91 33.51
N GLU A 76 -20.78 20.61 33.37
CA GLU A 76 -21.14 19.70 34.43
C GLU A 76 -19.92 19.60 35.34
N ASN A 77 -20.00 20.26 36.51
CA ASN A 77 -18.98 20.20 37.56
C ASN A 77 -19.03 18.84 38.27
N SER A 78 -18.72 17.76 37.54
CA SER A 78 -18.54 16.44 38.15
C SER A 78 -17.15 16.32 38.76
N VAL A 79 -17.04 15.59 39.87
CA VAL A 79 -15.75 15.34 40.54
C VAL A 79 -14.78 14.64 39.60
N GLU A 80 -15.31 13.77 38.74
CA GLU A 80 -14.59 12.98 37.75
C GLU A 80 -14.00 13.83 36.63
N LEU A 81 -14.78 14.80 36.12
CA LEU A 81 -14.29 15.75 35.13
C LEU A 81 -13.23 16.68 35.73
N ASN A 82 -13.40 17.11 36.97
CA ASN A 82 -12.42 17.94 37.66
C ASN A 82 -11.08 17.21 37.86
N GLU A 83 -11.13 15.92 38.24
CA GLU A 83 -9.94 15.07 38.34
C GLU A 83 -9.26 14.90 36.96
N LEU A 84 -10.03 14.55 35.92
CA LEU A 84 -9.52 14.42 34.55
C LEU A 84 -8.85 15.71 34.06
N ASN A 85 -9.49 16.86 34.28
CA ASN A 85 -8.96 18.16 33.87
C ASN A 85 -7.69 18.51 34.64
N SER A 86 -7.65 18.24 35.95
CA SER A 86 -6.47 18.44 36.79
C SER A 86 -5.28 17.64 36.27
N ILE A 87 -5.49 16.35 35.98
CA ILE A 87 -4.44 15.46 35.47
C ILE A 87 -3.98 15.90 34.08
N ILE A 88 -4.89 16.23 33.15
CA ILE A 88 -4.53 16.73 31.82
C ILE A 88 -3.69 18.01 31.93
N ASN A 89 -4.02 18.89 32.87
CA ASN A 89 -3.29 20.14 33.08
C ASN A 89 -1.90 19.92 33.68
N SER A 90 -1.74 18.97 34.61
CA SER A 90 -0.46 18.62 35.22
C SER A 90 0.41 17.68 34.37
N THR A 91 -0.17 16.96 33.42
CA THR A 91 0.57 16.06 32.52
C THR A 91 1.44 16.86 31.56
N GLU A 92 2.68 16.42 31.40
CA GLU A 92 3.65 17.00 30.47
C GLU A 92 3.12 16.95 29.04
N LYS A 93 3.30 18.06 28.30
CA LYS A 93 2.74 18.25 26.95
C LYS A 93 3.86 18.28 25.94
N TYR A 94 3.84 17.35 25.00
CA TYR A 94 4.71 17.43 23.83
C TYR A 94 4.22 18.55 22.92
N THR A 95 5.08 19.54 22.68
CA THR A 95 4.74 20.76 21.93
C THR A 95 5.68 20.90 20.72
N PRO A 96 5.43 20.18 19.62
CA PRO A 96 6.30 20.22 18.46
C PRO A 96 6.24 21.58 17.76
N ILE A 97 7.39 22.07 17.33
CA ILE A 97 7.47 23.25 16.45
C ILE A 97 6.98 22.84 15.06
N LEU A 98 5.93 23.50 14.58
CA LEU A 98 5.28 23.20 13.30
C LEU A 98 5.71 24.19 12.22
N ASN A 99 6.77 23.83 11.50
CA ASN A 99 7.23 24.60 10.35
C ASN A 99 6.32 24.42 9.14
N LYS A 100 6.45 25.31 8.16
CA LYS A 100 5.77 25.17 6.87
C LYS A 100 6.05 23.79 6.26
N TYR A 101 5.00 23.14 5.76
CA TYR A 101 4.98 21.79 5.21
C TYR A 101 5.21 20.63 6.20
N THR A 102 5.21 20.89 7.50
CA THR A 102 5.21 19.81 8.50
C THR A 102 3.87 19.07 8.49
N MET A 103 3.93 17.73 8.46
CA MET A 103 2.79 16.84 8.65
C MET A 103 2.92 16.11 9.98
N ILE A 104 1.83 16.08 10.75
CA ILE A 104 1.71 15.26 11.95
C ILE A 104 0.54 14.30 11.75
N ILE A 105 0.80 13.03 12.01
CA ILE A 105 -0.19 11.96 12.00
C ILE A 105 -0.35 11.49 13.44
N LEU A 106 -1.58 11.50 13.95
CA LEU A 106 -1.91 11.10 15.32
C LEU A 106 -3.09 10.14 15.31
N ASN A 107 -3.05 9.14 16.18
CA ASN A 107 -4.24 8.38 16.52
C ASN A 107 -5.08 9.21 17.50
N ASN A 108 -6.16 9.82 16.99
CA ASN A 108 -7.03 10.71 17.76
C ASN A 108 -7.75 10.03 18.94
N GLN A 109 -7.75 8.69 19.02
CA GLN A 109 -8.37 7.95 20.11
C GLN A 109 -7.41 7.74 21.30
N THR A 110 -6.10 7.66 21.05
CA THR A 110 -5.07 7.37 22.07
C THR A 110 -4.19 8.58 22.40
N TYR A 111 -4.39 9.71 21.72
CA TYR A 111 -3.69 10.97 21.97
C TYR A 111 -4.67 12.13 22.09
N LEU A 112 -4.59 12.85 23.20
CA LEU A 112 -5.23 14.14 23.35
C LEU A 112 -4.38 15.19 22.62
N HIS A 113 -5.04 16.06 21.87
CA HIS A 113 -4.36 17.15 21.19
C HIS A 113 -5.19 18.43 21.23
N ALA A 114 -4.53 19.54 21.48
CA ALA A 114 -5.12 20.86 21.55
C ALA A 114 -4.20 21.89 20.89
N ARG A 115 -4.67 23.12 20.76
CA ARG A 115 -3.86 24.25 20.32
C ARG A 115 -4.00 25.39 21.30
N THR A 116 -2.92 26.14 21.48
CA THR A 116 -3.02 27.45 22.15
C THR A 116 -3.85 28.42 21.30
N LYS A 117 -4.14 29.61 21.83
CA LYS A 117 -4.90 30.63 21.10
C LYS A 117 -4.22 30.96 19.77
N ILE A 118 -4.96 30.91 18.66
CA ILE A 118 -4.45 31.30 17.34
C ILE A 118 -4.34 32.83 17.31
N LEU A 119 -3.14 33.33 16.99
CA LEU A 119 -2.84 34.76 16.88
C LEU A 119 -2.58 35.19 15.43
N ASP A 120 -2.21 34.24 14.56
CA ASP A 120 -1.97 34.47 13.13
C ASP A 120 -3.15 34.00 12.28
N ASN A 121 -3.90 34.94 11.69
CA ASN A 121 -5.02 34.61 10.79
C ASN A 121 -4.57 34.08 9.43
N ARG A 122 -3.30 34.27 9.04
CA ARG A 122 -2.74 33.73 7.79
C ARG A 122 -2.24 32.30 7.96
N ARG A 123 -2.09 31.84 9.20
CA ARG A 123 -1.69 30.46 9.49
C ARG A 123 -2.73 29.50 8.94
N HIS A 124 -2.27 28.57 8.13
CA HIS A 124 -3.14 27.58 7.50
C HIS A 124 -2.71 26.16 7.89
N LEU A 125 -3.59 25.46 8.60
CA LEU A 125 -3.41 24.06 9.00
C LEU A 125 -4.48 23.18 8.36
N LEU A 126 -4.08 22.34 7.42
CA LEU A 126 -4.95 21.34 6.83
C LEU A 126 -5.06 20.14 7.77
N ARG A 127 -6.27 19.84 8.25
CA ARG A 127 -6.59 18.66 9.05
C ARG A 127 -7.11 17.55 8.14
N ILE A 128 -6.45 16.41 8.15
CA ILE A 128 -6.85 15.21 7.44
C ILE A 128 -7.35 14.20 8.48
N ARG A 129 -8.52 13.60 8.27
CA ARG A 129 -9.09 12.56 9.16
C ARG A 129 -9.04 11.21 8.46
N PHE A 130 -8.56 10.20 9.17
CA PHE A 130 -8.58 8.80 8.75
C PHE A 130 -9.66 8.09 9.56
N ASN A 131 -10.82 7.80 8.96
CA ASN A 131 -11.87 7.01 9.63
C ASN A 131 -11.73 5.55 9.21
N ARG A 132 -11.57 4.62 10.17
CA ARG A 132 -11.60 3.17 9.90
C ARG A 132 -12.99 2.63 10.29
N PRO A 133 -13.80 2.08 9.37
CA PRO A 133 -15.04 1.40 9.76
C PRO A 133 -14.71 0.06 10.43
N LEU A 134 -15.44 -0.26 11.51
CA LEU A 134 -15.24 -1.46 12.34
C LEU A 134 -15.98 -2.72 11.83
N SER A 135 -16.60 -2.68 10.66
CA SER A 135 -17.35 -3.83 10.12
C SER A 135 -16.93 -4.12 8.68
N TYR A 136 -16.01 -5.05 8.48
CA TYR A 136 -15.72 -5.60 7.16
C TYR A 136 -16.55 -6.87 6.96
N ASN A 137 -17.68 -6.72 6.26
CA ASN A 137 -18.40 -7.83 5.67
C ASN A 137 -18.00 -7.91 4.19
N ILE A 138 -17.55 -9.09 3.77
CA ILE A 138 -16.71 -9.36 2.60
C ILE A 138 -17.40 -9.13 1.23
N PHE A 139 -18.66 -8.68 1.21
CA PHE A 139 -19.43 -8.44 -0.03
C PHE A 139 -19.44 -6.97 -0.52
N SER A 140 -18.88 -6.00 0.22
CA SER A 140 -18.92 -4.57 -0.16
C SER A 140 -17.67 -4.05 -0.88
N VAL A 141 -16.93 -4.94 -1.56
CA VAL A 141 -15.54 -4.73 -1.99
C VAL A 141 -15.29 -3.43 -2.78
N TYR A 142 -16.27 -2.86 -3.49
CA TYR A 142 -16.19 -1.48 -4.01
C TYR A 142 -17.57 -0.79 -4.02
N ASP A 143 -18.19 -0.61 -2.86
CA ASP A 143 -19.26 0.39 -2.73
C ASP A 143 -18.65 1.79 -2.93
N GLN A 144 -18.84 2.35 -4.13
CA GLN A 144 -18.32 3.66 -4.54
C GLN A 144 -18.81 4.81 -3.63
N THR A 145 -19.90 4.59 -2.88
CA THR A 145 -20.52 5.63 -2.05
C THR A 145 -20.00 5.68 -0.61
N LYS A 146 -19.25 4.66 -0.15
CA LYS A 146 -18.81 4.52 1.25
C LYS A 146 -17.32 4.68 1.49
N LEU A 147 -16.52 4.84 0.44
CA LEU A 147 -15.10 5.18 0.55
C LEU A 147 -14.94 6.69 0.82
N LEU A 148 -14.94 7.10 2.09
CA LEU A 148 -14.30 8.36 2.50
C LEU A 148 -12.78 8.19 2.26
N ARG A 149 -12.34 8.39 1.02
CA ARG A 149 -10.96 8.14 0.58
C ARG A 149 -10.01 9.16 1.21
N THR A 150 -9.16 8.71 2.12
CA THR A 150 -7.94 9.44 2.45
C THR A 150 -6.83 8.86 1.58
N TYR A 151 -6.36 9.62 0.60
CA TYR A 151 -5.31 9.21 -0.32
C TYR A 151 -4.06 10.08 -0.11
N LEU A 152 -2.89 9.46 -0.23
CA LEU A 152 -1.62 10.17 -0.34
C LEU A 152 -1.46 10.56 -1.81
N THR A 153 -1.50 11.86 -2.10
CA THR A 153 -1.15 12.38 -3.42
C THR A 153 0.32 12.76 -3.45
N PHE A 154 1.02 12.38 -4.51
CA PHE A 154 2.34 12.91 -4.81
C PHE A 154 2.25 13.92 -5.96
N SER A 155 3.25 14.81 -6.08
CA SER A 155 3.32 15.72 -7.22
C SER A 155 3.69 14.95 -8.50
N ASN A 156 3.43 15.54 -9.67
CA ASN A 156 3.79 14.92 -10.94
C ASN A 156 5.30 14.66 -11.06
N GLU A 157 6.13 15.56 -10.55
CA GLU A 157 7.59 15.45 -10.54
C GLU A 157 8.04 14.26 -9.70
N PHE A 158 7.35 14.01 -8.60
CA PHE A 158 7.62 12.86 -7.75
C PHE A 158 7.26 11.55 -8.46
N TYR A 159 6.14 11.51 -9.16
CA TYR A 159 5.81 10.34 -10.00
C TYR A 159 6.82 10.15 -11.14
N ASP A 160 7.26 11.22 -11.81
CA ASP A 160 8.29 11.14 -12.87
C ASP A 160 9.62 10.62 -12.32
N TYR A 161 10.01 11.08 -11.13
CA TYR A 161 11.16 10.56 -10.40
C TYR A 161 11.01 9.05 -10.18
N PHE A 162 9.90 8.59 -9.61
CA PHE A 162 9.70 7.15 -9.39
C PHE A 162 9.63 6.35 -10.68
N ASP A 163 8.99 6.86 -11.73
CA ASP A 163 8.94 6.19 -13.03
C ASP A 163 10.37 5.96 -13.59
N SER A 164 11.24 6.97 -13.45
CA SER A 164 12.66 6.84 -13.82
C SER A 164 13.40 5.83 -12.95
N GLN A 165 13.22 5.87 -11.63
CA GLN A 165 13.88 4.93 -10.70
C GLN A 165 13.43 3.48 -10.96
N HIS A 166 12.14 3.27 -11.26
CA HIS A 166 11.63 1.97 -11.65
C HIS A 166 12.31 1.47 -12.93
N GLN A 167 12.55 2.31 -13.94
CA GLN A 167 13.27 1.89 -15.14
C GLN A 167 14.71 1.46 -14.85
N TYR A 168 15.43 2.18 -13.99
CA TYR A 168 16.78 1.80 -13.58
C TYR A 168 16.76 0.48 -12.81
N LEU A 169 15.84 0.34 -11.86
CA LEU A 169 15.71 -0.89 -11.08
C LEU A 169 15.40 -2.10 -11.97
N TYR A 170 14.47 -1.97 -12.91
CA TYR A 170 14.18 -3.03 -13.88
C TYR A 170 15.43 -3.43 -14.68
N LYS A 171 16.23 -2.47 -15.14
CA LYS A 171 17.48 -2.76 -15.86
C LYS A 171 18.48 -3.50 -14.98
N ILE A 172 18.65 -3.07 -13.72
CA ILE A 172 19.54 -3.70 -12.75
C ILE A 172 19.10 -5.15 -12.48
N LEU A 173 17.82 -5.37 -12.20
CA LEU A 173 17.28 -6.72 -11.93
C LEU A 173 17.47 -7.66 -13.12
N ASN A 174 17.24 -7.20 -14.35
CA ASN A 174 17.51 -8.01 -15.54
C ASN A 174 19.01 -8.25 -15.77
N LEU A 175 19.86 -7.29 -15.44
CA LEU A 175 21.31 -7.47 -15.53
C LEU A 175 21.78 -8.55 -14.54
N ILE A 176 21.28 -8.53 -13.30
CA ILE A 176 21.58 -9.55 -12.30
C ILE A 176 21.21 -10.94 -12.84
N VAL A 177 19.98 -11.10 -13.33
CA VAL A 177 19.51 -12.38 -13.88
C VAL A 177 20.36 -12.84 -15.07
N LYS A 178 20.71 -11.93 -15.99
CA LYS A 178 21.52 -12.24 -17.16
C LYS A 178 22.96 -12.63 -16.80
N GLN A 179 23.56 -11.95 -15.82
CA GLN A 179 24.95 -12.15 -15.44
C GLN A 179 25.13 -13.34 -14.49
N TYR A 180 24.07 -13.77 -13.80
CA TYR A 180 24.12 -14.87 -12.83
C TYR A 180 24.81 -16.13 -13.36
N SER A 181 24.53 -16.53 -14.60
CA SER A 181 25.08 -17.75 -15.22
C SER A 181 26.36 -17.50 -16.03
N GLN A 182 26.86 -16.26 -16.09
CA GLN A 182 28.03 -15.93 -16.89
C GLN A 182 29.33 -16.18 -16.09
N PRO A 183 30.40 -16.69 -16.74
CA PRO A 183 31.71 -16.86 -16.12
C PRO A 183 32.48 -15.53 -16.09
N THR A 184 31.87 -14.49 -15.53
CA THR A 184 32.46 -13.15 -15.38
C THR A 184 32.67 -12.83 -13.90
N GLY A 185 33.55 -11.85 -13.59
CA GLY A 185 33.75 -11.40 -12.21
C GLY A 185 32.45 -10.92 -11.55
N LEU A 186 31.61 -10.19 -12.28
CA LEU A 186 30.28 -9.76 -11.81
C LEU A 186 29.34 -10.96 -11.59
N GLY A 187 29.34 -11.94 -12.49
CA GLY A 187 28.56 -13.17 -12.32
C GLY A 187 28.97 -13.95 -11.07
N GLU A 188 30.27 -14.00 -10.78
CA GLU A 188 30.81 -14.63 -9.57
C GLU A 188 30.40 -13.88 -8.30
N GLU A 189 30.53 -12.56 -8.28
CA GLU A 189 30.09 -11.71 -7.16
C GLU A 189 28.59 -11.89 -6.87
N ILE A 190 27.76 -11.95 -7.91
CA ILE A 190 26.32 -12.21 -7.78
C ILE A 190 26.08 -13.59 -7.13
N ARG A 191 26.73 -14.65 -7.61
CA ARG A 191 26.56 -16.01 -7.05
C ARG A 191 27.01 -16.08 -5.58
N GLN A 192 28.13 -15.45 -5.25
CA GLN A 192 28.66 -15.38 -3.88
C GLN A 192 27.78 -14.56 -2.94
N THR A 193 27.09 -13.53 -3.47
CA THR A 193 26.16 -12.72 -2.68
C THR A 193 24.90 -13.51 -2.32
N PHE A 194 24.34 -14.26 -3.27
CA PHE A 194 23.06 -14.95 -3.06
C PHE A 194 23.20 -16.34 -2.42
N GLN A 195 24.34 -17.01 -2.59
CA GLN A 195 24.65 -18.32 -1.96
C GLN A 195 23.52 -19.35 -2.09
N PHE A 196 22.97 -19.47 -3.30
CA PHE A 196 21.87 -20.38 -3.55
C PHE A 196 22.28 -21.86 -3.38
N ASN A 197 21.32 -22.72 -3.04
CA ASN A 197 21.57 -24.15 -2.97
C ASN A 197 21.67 -24.77 -4.39
N SER A 198 22.17 -26.01 -4.46
CA SER A 198 22.35 -26.73 -5.72
C SER A 198 21.06 -26.86 -6.54
N LYS A 199 19.89 -27.03 -5.91
CA LYS A 199 18.61 -27.13 -6.61
C LYS A 199 18.23 -25.80 -7.28
N ILE A 200 18.39 -24.67 -6.61
CA ILE A 200 18.17 -23.35 -7.20
C ILE A 200 19.17 -23.08 -8.33
N HIS A 201 20.45 -23.41 -8.13
CA HIS A 201 21.47 -23.31 -9.18
C HIS A 201 21.08 -24.11 -10.43
N HIS A 202 20.59 -25.33 -10.25
CA HIS A 202 20.12 -26.17 -11.35
C HIS A 202 18.94 -25.51 -12.08
N ILE A 203 17.91 -25.05 -11.35
CA ILE A 203 16.74 -24.35 -11.93
C ILE A 203 17.18 -23.13 -12.75
N LEU A 204 18.06 -22.28 -12.21
CA LEU A 204 18.54 -21.08 -12.90
C LEU A 204 19.37 -21.41 -14.14
N THR A 205 20.17 -22.48 -14.08
CA THR A 205 20.94 -22.98 -15.22
C THR A 205 20.01 -23.47 -16.33
N GLN A 206 19.01 -24.29 -16.01
CA GLN A 206 18.02 -24.77 -16.97
C GLN A 206 17.20 -23.62 -17.57
N LEU A 207 16.84 -22.63 -16.74
CA LEU A 207 16.18 -21.42 -17.22
C LEU A 207 17.03 -20.66 -18.23
N ASN A 208 18.33 -20.51 -17.98
CA ASN A 208 19.24 -19.83 -18.90
C ASN A 208 19.44 -20.61 -20.22
N ILE A 209 19.46 -21.96 -20.17
CA ILE A 209 19.57 -22.83 -21.35
C ILE A 209 18.31 -22.74 -22.22
N HIS A 210 17.13 -22.94 -21.62
CA HIS A 210 15.87 -23.00 -22.38
C HIS A 210 15.24 -21.63 -22.65
N ARG A 211 15.64 -20.61 -21.89
CA ARG A 211 15.13 -19.23 -21.98
C ARG A 211 16.26 -18.22 -21.79
N SER A 212 17.26 -18.25 -22.67
CA SER A 212 18.40 -17.30 -22.68
C SER A 212 17.98 -15.81 -22.68
N ASP A 213 16.80 -15.50 -23.23
CA ASP A 213 16.19 -14.17 -23.22
C ASP A 213 15.19 -13.95 -22.06
N PHE A 214 15.29 -14.71 -20.98
CA PHE A 214 14.43 -14.54 -19.80
C PHE A 214 14.64 -13.14 -19.21
N GLN A 215 13.53 -12.49 -18.85
CA GLN A 215 13.53 -11.19 -18.18
C GLN A 215 12.80 -11.32 -16.86
N ILE A 216 13.03 -10.38 -15.95
CA ILE A 216 12.17 -10.31 -14.78
C ILE A 216 10.76 -9.90 -15.22
N GLY A 217 9.75 -10.54 -14.63
CA GLY A 217 8.34 -10.17 -14.80
C GLY A 217 7.99 -8.93 -13.98
N THR A 218 6.99 -9.07 -13.12
CA THR A 218 6.59 -8.03 -12.15
C THR A 218 7.53 -7.96 -10.96
N TYR A 219 7.68 -6.76 -10.43
CA TYR A 219 8.35 -6.50 -9.16
C TYR A 219 7.65 -5.34 -8.46
N ARG A 220 7.70 -5.34 -7.14
CA ARG A 220 7.18 -4.30 -6.27
C ARG A 220 8.28 -3.88 -5.29
N PRO A 221 8.86 -2.69 -5.45
CA PRO A 221 9.76 -2.16 -4.43
C PRO A 221 8.92 -1.64 -3.26
N ASP A 222 9.29 -2.04 -2.05
CA ASP A 222 8.74 -1.47 -0.83
C ASP A 222 9.63 -0.29 -0.41
N ILE A 223 8.99 0.87 -0.27
CA ILE A 223 9.67 2.16 -0.11
C ILE A 223 9.26 2.78 1.21
N ILE A 224 10.26 3.20 1.99
CA ILE A 224 10.08 3.97 3.21
C ILE A 224 10.51 5.42 3.00
N PHE A 225 9.79 6.33 3.64
CA PHE A 225 10.12 7.74 3.71
C PHE A 225 10.63 8.05 5.11
N GLY A 226 11.94 8.25 5.25
CA GLY A 226 12.57 8.53 6.54
C GLY A 226 12.41 9.99 6.97
N HIS A 227 12.48 10.23 8.27
CA HIS A 227 12.79 11.56 8.81
C HIS A 227 14.30 11.81 8.65
N GLY A 228 14.68 12.95 8.09
CA GLY A 228 16.09 13.36 8.00
C GLY A 228 16.40 14.15 6.74
N ASN A 229 16.81 13.47 5.67
CA ASN A 229 17.34 14.14 4.49
C ASN A 229 16.23 14.55 3.53
N LEU A 230 16.05 15.86 3.38
CA LEU A 230 15.31 16.41 2.25
C LEU A 230 16.18 16.27 1.00
N PHE A 231 15.64 15.69 -0.07
CA PHE A 231 16.27 15.69 -1.39
C PHE A 231 15.48 16.59 -2.33
N LYS A 232 16.17 17.22 -3.28
CA LYS A 232 15.52 18.08 -4.29
C LYS A 232 15.12 17.27 -5.50
N ILE A 233 13.83 17.29 -5.84
CA ILE A 233 13.31 16.88 -7.14
C ILE A 233 12.96 18.15 -7.90
N ASN A 234 13.67 18.44 -9.00
CA ASN A 234 13.44 19.65 -9.82
C ASN A 234 13.38 20.96 -9.01
N GLY A 235 14.23 21.09 -7.99
CA GLY A 235 14.26 22.27 -7.11
C GLY A 235 13.30 22.23 -5.92
N ILE A 236 12.37 21.27 -5.86
CA ILE A 236 11.40 21.10 -4.76
C ILE A 236 11.94 20.09 -3.75
N TYR A 237 11.97 20.45 -2.47
CA TYR A 237 12.37 19.54 -1.41
C TYR A 237 11.30 18.47 -1.13
N SER A 238 11.74 17.21 -1.03
CA SER A 238 10.91 16.05 -0.68
C SER A 238 11.66 15.16 0.32
N PHE A 239 10.95 14.28 1.03
CA PHE A 239 11.57 13.25 1.87
C PHE A 239 12.30 12.22 1.02
N GLN A 240 13.58 11.94 1.32
CA GLN A 240 14.36 10.95 0.57
C GLN A 240 13.71 9.56 0.65
N PRO A 241 13.28 8.98 -0.50
CA PRO A 241 12.80 7.62 -0.51
C PRO A 241 13.96 6.65 -0.33
N LYS A 242 13.75 5.63 0.49
CA LYS A 242 14.66 4.51 0.61
C LYS A 242 13.92 3.23 0.28
N MET A 243 14.52 2.40 -0.57
CA MET A 243 14.02 1.07 -0.87
C MET A 243 14.48 0.13 0.24
N CYS A 244 13.55 -0.56 0.90
CA CYS A 244 13.87 -1.52 1.95
C CYS A 244 13.78 -2.96 1.46
N GLU A 245 12.92 -3.24 0.48
CA GLU A 245 12.73 -4.57 -0.10
C GLU A 245 12.33 -4.48 -1.57
N ILE A 246 12.64 -5.53 -2.34
CA ILE A 246 12.13 -5.72 -3.70
C ILE A 246 11.39 -7.06 -3.74
N ASN A 247 10.06 -6.99 -3.79
CA ASN A 247 9.20 -8.16 -3.92
C ASN A 247 9.09 -8.57 -5.40
N THR A 248 9.59 -9.75 -5.76
CA THR A 248 9.56 -10.28 -7.14
C THR A 248 8.79 -11.59 -7.26
N ARG A 249 8.24 -12.09 -6.14
CA ARG A 249 7.70 -13.44 -6.02
C ARG A 249 6.26 -13.58 -6.50
N PHE A 250 5.42 -12.59 -6.20
CA PHE A 250 3.98 -12.67 -6.38
C PHE A 250 3.50 -11.71 -7.48
N PRO A 251 3.19 -12.25 -8.68
CA PRO A 251 2.74 -11.53 -9.85
C PRO A 251 1.69 -10.44 -9.63
N PHE A 252 0.66 -10.70 -8.83
CA PHE A 252 -0.50 -9.83 -8.74
C PHE A 252 -0.57 -8.98 -7.47
N ASN A 253 0.30 -9.22 -6.49
CA ASN A 253 0.16 -8.64 -5.16
C ASN A 253 0.25 -7.09 -5.17
N GLY A 254 -0.91 -6.44 -5.01
CA GLY A 254 -1.07 -4.98 -4.89
C GLY A 254 -1.51 -4.30 -6.19
N TYR A 255 -1.59 -5.02 -7.31
CA TYR A 255 -1.94 -4.45 -8.62
C TYR A 255 -3.43 -4.14 -8.76
N PHE A 256 -4.33 -5.02 -8.31
CA PHE A 256 -5.78 -4.79 -8.42
C PHE A 256 -6.25 -3.70 -7.48
N LEU A 257 -5.72 -3.69 -6.25
CA LEU A 257 -5.97 -2.61 -5.31
C LEU A 257 -5.47 -1.27 -5.87
N SER A 258 -4.25 -1.23 -6.41
CA SER A 258 -3.69 -0.01 -7.02
C SER A 258 -4.52 0.47 -8.21
N ALA A 259 -4.92 -0.42 -9.12
CA ALA A 259 -5.75 -0.08 -10.27
C ALA A 259 -7.10 0.49 -9.83
N SER A 260 -7.74 -0.12 -8.82
CA SER A 260 -9.01 0.36 -8.29
C SER A 260 -8.88 1.75 -7.64
N LEU A 261 -7.86 1.96 -6.81
CA LEU A 261 -7.61 3.26 -6.19
C LEU A 261 -7.39 4.35 -7.25
N CYS A 262 -6.61 4.06 -8.29
CA CYS A 262 -6.35 4.99 -9.39
C CYS A 262 -7.54 5.20 -10.33
N SER A 263 -8.46 4.24 -10.47
CA SER A 263 -9.64 4.35 -11.34
C SER A 263 -10.66 5.41 -10.93
N THR A 264 -10.46 6.00 -9.74
CA THR A 264 -11.46 6.84 -9.09
C THR A 264 -10.98 8.25 -8.77
N ASP A 265 -9.77 8.58 -9.19
CA ASP A 265 -9.15 9.88 -8.98
C ASP A 265 -8.70 10.46 -10.33
N ASP A 266 -9.50 11.36 -10.91
CA ASP A 266 -9.16 12.02 -12.17
C ASP A 266 -8.18 13.20 -11.98
N GLN A 267 -7.71 13.48 -10.75
CA GLN A 267 -6.93 14.69 -10.47
C GLN A 267 -5.46 14.61 -10.91
N ASN A 268 -4.96 13.42 -11.29
CA ASN A 268 -3.59 13.26 -11.76
C ASN A 268 -3.50 12.42 -13.05
N ARG A 269 -2.66 12.86 -14.01
CA ARG A 269 -2.34 12.13 -15.25
C ARG A 269 -1.91 10.68 -15.03
N PHE A 270 -1.33 10.37 -13.88
CA PHE A 270 -0.90 9.02 -13.52
C PHE A 270 -2.07 8.11 -13.13
N SER A 271 -3.14 8.64 -12.53
CA SER A 271 -4.30 7.83 -12.15
C SER A 271 -4.94 7.14 -13.36
N LYS A 272 -5.07 7.86 -14.48
CA LYS A 272 -5.54 7.29 -15.76
C LYS A 272 -4.57 6.28 -16.39
N LYS A 273 -3.26 6.40 -16.13
CA LYS A 273 -2.25 5.43 -16.57
C LYS A 273 -2.39 4.12 -15.79
N TYR A 274 -2.66 4.20 -14.49
CA TYR A 274 -2.73 3.04 -13.60
C TYR A 274 -4.14 2.43 -13.48
N SER A 275 -5.21 3.13 -13.88
CA SER A 275 -6.57 2.57 -13.90
C SER A 275 -6.69 1.34 -14.81
N ASN A 276 -5.88 1.30 -15.88
CA ASN A 276 -5.88 0.21 -16.88
C ASN A 276 -4.69 -0.77 -16.67
N LEU A 277 -4.13 -0.82 -15.45
CA LEU A 277 -2.93 -1.57 -15.15
C LEU A 277 -3.11 -3.08 -15.38
N ILE A 278 -4.27 -3.64 -15.00
CA ILE A 278 -4.58 -5.07 -15.20
C ILE A 278 -4.61 -5.45 -16.69
N GLU A 279 -5.27 -4.64 -17.50
CA GLU A 279 -5.33 -4.83 -18.96
C GLU A 279 -3.95 -4.73 -19.59
N THR A 280 -3.15 -3.79 -19.09
CA THR A 280 -1.77 -3.60 -19.53
C THR A 280 -0.91 -4.81 -19.19
N ILE A 281 -1.03 -5.36 -17.97
CA ILE A 281 -0.35 -6.59 -17.55
C ILE A 281 -0.74 -7.73 -18.48
N ILE A 282 -2.03 -8.00 -18.67
CA ILE A 282 -2.51 -9.10 -19.55
C ILE A 282 -1.98 -8.94 -20.97
N LYS A 283 -2.05 -7.74 -21.53
CA LYS A 283 -1.55 -7.43 -22.88
C LYS A 283 -0.05 -7.68 -23.03
N LEU A 284 0.75 -7.32 -22.01
CA LEU A 284 2.21 -7.50 -22.04
C LEU A 284 2.63 -8.93 -21.79
N SER A 285 1.89 -9.65 -20.95
CA SER A 285 2.09 -11.06 -20.66
C SER A 285 1.73 -11.95 -21.83
N LYS A 286 1.01 -11.43 -22.84
CA LYS A 286 0.62 -12.15 -24.07
C LYS A 286 -0.08 -13.47 -23.77
N PHE A 287 -0.91 -13.48 -22.73
CA PHE A 287 -1.78 -14.61 -22.44
C PHE A 287 -2.75 -14.86 -23.60
N ASP A 288 -3.09 -16.11 -23.81
CA ASP A 288 -4.11 -16.48 -24.78
C ASP A 288 -5.48 -16.29 -24.13
N ILE A 289 -6.13 -15.17 -24.45
CA ILE A 289 -7.45 -14.82 -23.90
C ILE A 289 -8.57 -15.75 -24.35
N LYS A 290 -8.31 -16.66 -25.31
CA LYS A 290 -9.27 -17.67 -25.78
C LYS A 290 -9.14 -18.99 -25.05
N LYS A 291 -8.18 -19.12 -24.13
CA LYS A 291 -7.92 -20.34 -23.37
C LYS A 291 -8.13 -20.13 -21.88
N PRO A 292 -8.39 -21.21 -21.12
CA PRO A 292 -8.36 -21.18 -19.66
C PRO A 292 -7.07 -20.58 -19.11
N MET A 293 -7.18 -19.91 -17.97
CA MET A 293 -6.05 -19.43 -17.19
C MET A 293 -5.91 -20.30 -15.94
N PHE A 294 -4.68 -20.70 -15.62
CA PHE A 294 -4.40 -21.46 -14.41
C PHE A 294 -3.54 -20.63 -13.47
N VAL A 295 -3.81 -20.67 -12.17
CA VAL A 295 -3.02 -19.99 -11.16
C VAL A 295 -2.56 -21.04 -10.15
N LEU A 296 -1.27 -21.30 -10.14
CA LEU A 296 -0.62 -22.21 -9.22
C LEU A 296 -0.48 -21.52 -7.87
N LYS A 297 -1.20 -22.00 -6.86
CA LYS A 297 -1.20 -21.45 -5.51
C LYS A 297 -1.37 -22.56 -4.48
N SER A 298 -0.81 -22.39 -3.29
CA SER A 298 -1.14 -23.25 -2.15
C SER A 298 -1.24 -22.41 -0.87
N LYS A 299 -0.12 -22.00 -0.26
CA LYS A 299 -0.13 -21.24 1.01
C LYS A 299 -0.64 -19.81 0.85
N GLU A 300 -0.34 -19.17 -0.28
CA GLU A 300 -0.69 -17.77 -0.51
C GLU A 300 -2.20 -17.64 -0.71
N HIS A 301 -2.87 -16.96 0.23
CA HIS A 301 -4.30 -16.67 0.09
C HIS A 301 -4.57 -15.61 -0.97
N GLY A 302 -3.76 -14.53 -0.99
CA GLY A 302 -3.72 -13.47 -1.99
C GLY A 302 -5.07 -12.86 -2.37
N TYR A 303 -5.37 -11.63 -1.93
CA TYR A 303 -6.62 -10.97 -2.33
C TYR A 303 -6.71 -10.68 -3.85
N ASP A 304 -5.62 -10.18 -4.42
CA ASP A 304 -5.58 -9.74 -5.82
C ASP A 304 -5.71 -10.90 -6.83
N ILE A 305 -5.30 -12.12 -6.48
CA ILE A 305 -5.43 -13.29 -7.36
C ILE A 305 -6.89 -13.74 -7.49
N HIS A 306 -7.70 -13.57 -6.45
CA HIS A 306 -9.14 -13.83 -6.51
C HIS A 306 -9.87 -12.76 -7.35
N LEU A 307 -9.44 -11.50 -7.26
CA LEU A 307 -9.94 -10.45 -8.16
C LEU A 307 -9.54 -10.70 -9.61
N PHE A 308 -8.31 -11.16 -9.85
CA PHE A 308 -7.86 -11.57 -11.18
C PHE A 308 -8.72 -12.70 -11.75
N GLN A 309 -9.02 -13.71 -10.94
CA GLN A 309 -9.89 -14.82 -11.33
C GLN A 309 -11.26 -14.32 -11.82
N GLN A 310 -11.92 -13.51 -10.99
CA GLN A 310 -13.24 -12.94 -11.32
C GLN A 310 -13.19 -12.06 -12.57
N TYR A 311 -12.16 -11.20 -12.67
CA TYR A 311 -11.95 -10.33 -13.82
C TYR A 311 -11.75 -11.13 -15.11
N TRP A 312 -10.87 -12.13 -15.09
CA TRP A 312 -10.57 -12.98 -16.24
C TRP A 312 -11.83 -13.70 -16.75
N THR A 313 -12.54 -14.36 -15.84
CA THR A 313 -13.75 -15.11 -16.16
C THR A 313 -14.85 -14.21 -16.70
N LYS A 314 -15.09 -13.06 -16.08
CA LYS A 314 -16.12 -12.12 -16.54
C LYS A 314 -15.75 -11.48 -17.87
N LYS A 315 -14.49 -11.09 -18.08
CA LYS A 315 -14.09 -10.31 -19.26
C LYS A 315 -13.89 -11.16 -20.51
N TYR A 316 -13.33 -12.36 -20.36
CA TYR A 316 -12.94 -13.20 -21.49
C TYR A 316 -13.84 -14.43 -21.66
N SER A 317 -14.80 -14.66 -20.75
CA SER A 317 -15.66 -15.85 -20.75
C SER A 317 -14.84 -17.15 -20.76
N GLN A 318 -13.66 -17.13 -20.13
CA GLN A 318 -12.76 -18.27 -19.98
C GLN A 318 -12.61 -18.60 -18.50
N PRO A 319 -12.52 -19.88 -18.10
CA PRO A 319 -12.29 -20.22 -16.71
C PRO A 319 -10.90 -19.76 -16.26
N CYS A 320 -10.82 -19.29 -15.01
CA CYS A 320 -9.57 -19.08 -14.30
C CYS A 320 -9.56 -19.99 -13.08
N LEU A 321 -8.65 -20.97 -13.05
CA LEU A 321 -8.67 -22.07 -12.08
C LEU A 321 -7.45 -22.02 -11.18
N PHE A 322 -7.66 -22.19 -9.88
CA PHE A 322 -6.58 -22.36 -8.91
C PHE A 322 -6.17 -23.83 -8.84
N ILE A 323 -4.88 -24.09 -8.96
CA ILE A 323 -4.31 -25.43 -8.92
C ILE A 323 -3.32 -25.51 -7.76
N ASP A 324 -3.55 -26.46 -6.85
CA ASP A 324 -2.55 -26.81 -5.84
C ASP A 324 -1.40 -27.54 -6.55
N PRO A 325 -0.13 -27.18 -6.32
CA PRO A 325 1.02 -27.88 -6.88
C PRO A 325 0.98 -29.41 -6.75
N LYS A 326 0.39 -29.94 -5.67
CA LYS A 326 0.27 -31.40 -5.44
C LYS A 326 -0.66 -32.09 -6.45
N GLN A 327 -1.58 -31.32 -7.03
CA GLN A 327 -2.52 -31.80 -8.06
C GLN A 327 -1.88 -31.87 -9.45
N LEU A 328 -0.65 -31.39 -9.63
CA LEU A 328 0.03 -31.47 -10.91
C LEU A 328 0.45 -32.90 -11.25
N LYS A 329 0.18 -33.31 -12.49
CA LYS A 329 0.77 -34.49 -13.13
C LYS A 329 1.34 -34.11 -14.49
N VAL A 330 2.27 -34.93 -14.96
CA VAL A 330 2.87 -34.81 -16.29
C VAL A 330 2.43 -36.00 -17.13
N GLU A 331 1.93 -35.73 -18.34
CA GLU A 331 1.59 -36.75 -19.33
C GLU A 331 1.98 -36.23 -20.72
N ASN A 332 2.73 -37.02 -21.50
CA ASN A 332 3.18 -36.65 -22.85
C ASN A 332 3.82 -35.25 -22.92
N GLU A 333 4.75 -34.97 -22.00
CA GLU A 333 5.46 -33.69 -21.85
C GLU A 333 4.55 -32.46 -21.61
N LYS A 334 3.31 -32.69 -21.18
CA LYS A 334 2.34 -31.63 -20.86
C LYS A 334 1.93 -31.70 -19.40
N LEU A 335 1.61 -30.53 -18.87
CA LEU A 335 1.13 -30.40 -17.49
C LEU A 335 -0.38 -30.57 -17.45
N PHE A 336 -0.88 -31.35 -16.49
CA PHE A 336 -2.30 -31.57 -16.27
C PHE A 336 -2.66 -31.42 -14.79
N ASP A 337 -3.90 -31.04 -14.51
CA ASP A 337 -4.51 -31.20 -13.19
C ASP A 337 -5.04 -32.63 -13.03
N LYS A 338 -4.59 -33.33 -11.99
CA LYS A 338 -5.05 -34.67 -11.61
C LYS A 338 -6.57 -34.72 -11.36
N THR A 339 -7.15 -33.64 -10.87
CA THR A 339 -8.55 -33.60 -10.42
C THR A 339 -9.53 -33.46 -11.59
N THR A 340 -9.26 -32.50 -12.49
CA THR A 340 -10.14 -32.18 -13.61
C THR A 340 -9.70 -32.75 -14.94
N ASN A 341 -8.46 -33.26 -15.01
CA ASN A 341 -7.79 -33.67 -16.24
C ASN A 341 -7.63 -32.54 -17.28
N TYR A 342 -7.72 -31.27 -16.86
CA TYR A 342 -7.45 -30.14 -17.74
C TYR A 342 -5.96 -30.08 -18.10
N SER A 343 -5.68 -29.81 -19.38
CA SER A 343 -4.32 -29.48 -19.82
C SER A 343 -3.97 -28.05 -19.45
N ILE A 344 -2.87 -27.87 -18.72
CA ILE A 344 -2.41 -26.59 -18.19
C ILE A 344 -1.44 -25.96 -19.18
N GLU A 345 -2.00 -25.26 -20.17
CA GLU A 345 -1.21 -24.68 -21.26
C GLU A 345 -0.60 -23.30 -20.95
N GLN A 346 -1.26 -22.51 -20.09
CA GLN A 346 -0.79 -21.22 -19.61
C GLN A 346 -1.12 -21.09 -18.13
N PHE A 347 -0.20 -20.55 -17.34
CA PHE A 347 -0.39 -20.46 -15.90
C PHE A 347 0.30 -19.25 -15.30
N ILE A 348 0.05 -19.01 -14.02
CA ILE A 348 0.72 -17.98 -13.23
C ILE A 348 1.22 -18.64 -11.96
N LEU A 349 2.47 -18.36 -11.59
CA LEU A 349 3.09 -18.88 -10.38
C LEU A 349 2.84 -17.88 -9.23
N GLU A 350 1.94 -18.25 -8.32
CA GLU A 350 1.66 -17.55 -7.06
C GLU A 350 2.06 -18.47 -5.90
N LEU A 351 3.32 -18.89 -5.92
CA LEU A 351 3.90 -19.87 -5.01
C LEU A 351 5.03 -19.27 -4.19
N HIS A 352 5.15 -19.73 -2.95
CA HIS A 352 6.34 -19.49 -2.15
C HIS A 352 7.55 -20.23 -2.73
N GLN A 353 8.75 -19.72 -2.42
CA GLN A 353 9.99 -20.30 -2.94
C GLN A 353 10.18 -21.75 -2.50
N ASP A 354 9.81 -22.09 -1.27
CA ASP A 354 9.85 -23.47 -0.76
C ASP A 354 8.85 -24.37 -1.50
N GLU A 355 7.69 -23.86 -1.89
CA GLU A 355 6.70 -24.61 -2.70
C GLU A 355 7.24 -24.91 -4.10
N ILE A 356 7.94 -23.95 -4.72
CA ILE A 356 8.62 -24.17 -6.01
C ILE A 356 9.71 -25.25 -5.86
N LEU A 357 10.48 -25.20 -4.77
CA LEU A 357 11.53 -26.18 -4.51
C LEU A 357 11.01 -27.58 -4.16
N GLN A 358 9.73 -27.71 -3.80
CA GLN A 358 9.07 -29.00 -3.55
C GLN A 358 8.51 -29.64 -4.83
N LEU A 359 8.45 -28.92 -5.94
CA LEU A 359 8.07 -29.50 -7.23
C LEU A 359 9.07 -30.57 -7.67
N SER A 360 8.56 -31.60 -8.35
CA SER A 360 9.40 -32.61 -9.00
C SER A 360 10.19 -32.00 -10.15
N ASP A 361 11.33 -32.60 -10.47
CA ASP A 361 12.19 -32.10 -11.54
C ASP A 361 11.49 -32.15 -12.90
N GLU A 362 10.65 -33.16 -13.14
CA GLU A 362 9.82 -33.28 -14.34
C GLU A 362 8.82 -32.11 -14.51
N ILE A 363 8.16 -31.70 -13.42
CA ILE A 363 7.25 -30.55 -13.43
C ILE A 363 8.03 -29.25 -13.65
N LEU A 364 9.16 -29.09 -12.95
CA LEU A 364 10.02 -27.91 -13.09
C LEU A 364 10.54 -27.76 -14.52
N GLU A 365 10.95 -28.85 -15.15
CA GLU A 365 11.43 -28.86 -16.53
C GLU A 365 10.35 -28.39 -17.51
N ILE A 366 9.10 -28.87 -17.37
CA ILE A 366 7.98 -28.40 -18.19
C ILE A 366 7.68 -26.93 -17.94
N ILE A 367 7.68 -26.48 -16.67
CA ILE A 367 7.47 -25.07 -16.32
C ILE A 367 8.54 -24.18 -16.97
N ILE A 368 9.80 -24.61 -16.94
CA ILE A 368 10.94 -23.88 -17.51
C ILE A 368 10.87 -23.85 -19.04
N LYS A 369 10.54 -24.98 -19.69
CA LYS A 369 10.42 -25.08 -21.15
C LYS A 369 9.17 -24.38 -21.70
N ASN A 370 8.16 -24.15 -20.86
CA ASN A 370 6.93 -23.52 -21.29
C ASN A 370 7.16 -22.05 -21.73
N ASN A 371 7.14 -21.87 -23.05
CA ASN A 371 7.32 -20.58 -23.73
C ASN A 371 6.02 -19.79 -23.95
N THR A 372 4.84 -20.40 -23.71
CA THR A 372 3.53 -19.73 -23.82
C THR A 372 3.35 -18.76 -22.65
N ASN A 373 3.97 -19.08 -21.49
CA ASN A 373 3.99 -18.21 -20.33
C ASN A 373 5.01 -17.06 -20.51
N LYS A 374 4.58 -16.02 -21.22
CA LYS A 374 5.38 -14.81 -21.52
C LYS A 374 5.23 -13.71 -20.46
N TYR A 375 4.55 -13.98 -19.34
CA TYR A 375 4.46 -13.09 -18.17
C TYR A 375 5.84 -12.62 -17.69
N THR A 376 6.87 -13.45 -17.88
CA THR A 376 8.25 -13.17 -17.54
C THR A 376 9.06 -12.48 -18.65
N ARG A 377 8.44 -11.98 -19.73
CA ARG A 377 9.22 -11.53 -20.91
C ARG A 377 9.26 -10.04 -21.22
N ARG A 378 8.49 -9.14 -20.57
CA ARG A 378 8.62 -7.68 -20.82
C ARG A 378 7.67 -6.83 -19.97
N ILE A 379 8.21 -6.09 -18.98
CA ILE A 379 7.53 -4.92 -18.37
C ILE A 379 8.24 -3.60 -18.70
N SER A 380 9.33 -3.61 -19.48
CA SER A 380 9.99 -2.37 -19.92
C SER A 380 9.17 -1.46 -20.85
N LYS A 381 8.03 -1.93 -21.40
CA LYS A 381 7.24 -1.17 -22.39
C LYS A 381 6.09 -0.32 -21.83
N ILE A 382 5.70 -0.47 -20.56
CA ILE A 382 4.66 0.39 -19.94
C ILE A 382 5.11 1.85 -19.88
N LEU A 383 6.42 2.10 -19.85
CA LEU A 383 6.99 3.43 -19.65
C LEU A 383 7.45 4.12 -20.94
N LYS A 384 7.47 3.41 -22.07
CA LYS A 384 7.79 3.98 -23.40
C LYS A 384 6.58 4.40 -24.21
N TYR A 385 5.38 3.92 -23.89
CA TYR A 385 4.16 4.28 -24.63
C TYR A 385 3.57 5.62 -24.13
N ARG A 386 4.32 6.71 -24.38
CA ARG A 386 3.90 8.13 -24.57
C ARG A 386 5.02 9.14 -24.32
N SER A 387 6.29 8.78 -24.53
CA SER A 387 7.37 9.78 -24.66
C SER A 387 7.36 10.52 -26.01
N TYR A 388 6.21 10.61 -26.70
CA TYR A 388 6.08 11.35 -27.95
C TYR A 388 5.10 12.51 -27.78
N LYS A 389 5.66 13.71 -27.99
CA LYS A 389 5.08 15.07 -28.01
C LYS A 389 5.22 15.91 -26.73
N CYS A 390 6.46 16.08 -26.27
CA CYS A 390 6.95 17.40 -25.84
C CYS A 390 8.17 17.77 -26.70
N THR A 391 7.95 17.86 -28.00
CA THR A 391 8.81 18.65 -28.89
C THR A 391 8.02 19.92 -29.23
N ASN A 392 8.68 21.06 -29.04
CA ASN A 392 8.25 22.43 -29.33
C ASN A 392 7.46 23.11 -28.21
N PHE A 393 8.17 23.76 -27.29
CA PHE A 393 7.94 25.18 -27.09
C PHE A 393 9.28 25.92 -27.12
N ASN A 394 9.27 26.97 -27.93
CA ASN A 394 10.41 27.63 -28.52
C ASN A 394 11.27 28.41 -27.54
N ARG A 395 12.52 28.56 -27.96
CA ARG A 395 13.41 29.69 -27.69
C ARG A 395 12.65 31.02 -27.82
N SER A 396 12.78 31.85 -26.79
CA SER A 396 13.06 33.29 -26.87
C SER A 396 13.45 33.75 -25.49
#